data_AF-A0A087H3S0-F1
#
_entry.id   AF-A0A087H3S0-F1
#
_cell.length_a   1.000
_cell.length_b   1.000
_cell.length_c   1.000
_cell.angle_alpha   90.00
_cell.angle_beta   90.00
_cell.angle_gamma   90.00
#
_symmetry.space_group_name_H-M   'P 1'
#
loop_
_entity.id
_entity.type
_entity.pdbx_description
1 polymer ?
#
loop_
_entity_poly.entity_id
_entity_poly.type
_entity_poly.pdbx_seq_one_letter_code
_entity_poly.pdbx_strand_id
1 'polypeptide(L)'
;VLIFSAGLADVIEEVLRQKLRRTFKNVKIVSNRMVFDDVGRLNSFKGKLIHVLNKNEHALDMAAPLHDQLGVGICEEDEEYAYVKQRTNVLLLGDHLGDLRMSDGLSYETRISIGFLNDNIEKSLESYRKAFDLVYLNDAPMWGALELVSRLFSTEAS
;
A
#
# COMPACT_ATOMS: atom_id res chain seq x y z
N VAL A 1 -7.47 3.95 -1.14
CA VAL A 1 -6.49 3.15 -0.36
C VAL A 1 -5.56 2.49 -1.35
N LEU A 2 -4.26 2.65 -1.15
CA LEU A 2 -3.23 2.00 -1.96
C LEU A 2 -2.47 1.03 -1.06
N ILE A 3 -2.46 -0.25 -1.41
CA ILE A 3 -1.66 -1.27 -0.75
C ILE A 3 -0.40 -1.44 -1.59
N PHE A 4 0.73 -0.99 -1.06
CA PHE A 4 2.02 -1.11 -1.73
C PHE A 4 2.90 -2.11 -1.00
N SER A 5 3.10 -3.28 -1.60
CA SER A 5 3.76 -4.42 -0.96
C SER A 5 4.88 -5.00 -1.81
N ALA A 6 5.99 -5.34 -1.15
CA ALA A 6 7.07 -6.14 -1.74
C ALA A 6 6.78 -7.65 -1.74
N GLY A 7 5.57 -8.06 -1.33
CA GLY A 7 5.11 -9.45 -1.32
C GLY A 7 4.56 -9.91 -2.67
N LEU A 8 3.55 -10.79 -2.61
CA LEU A 8 2.90 -11.40 -3.77
C LEU A 8 1.48 -10.85 -3.93
N ALA A 9 1.18 -10.23 -5.07
CA ALA A 9 -0.11 -9.58 -5.32
C ALA A 9 -1.28 -10.56 -5.21
N ASP A 10 -1.16 -11.72 -5.86
CA ASP A 10 -2.23 -12.73 -5.94
C ASP A 10 -2.59 -13.30 -4.56
N VAL A 11 -1.59 -13.46 -3.68
CA VAL A 11 -1.80 -13.92 -2.30
C VAL A 11 -2.51 -12.86 -1.48
N ILE A 12 -2.12 -11.59 -1.61
CA ILE A 12 -2.77 -10.48 -0.92
C ILE A 12 -4.24 -10.37 -1.35
N GLU A 13 -4.49 -10.40 -2.66
CA GLU A 13 -5.84 -10.37 -3.22
C GLU A 13 -6.70 -11.52 -2.70
N GLU A 14 -6.15 -12.73 -2.68
CA GLU A 14 -6.87 -13.91 -2.23
C GLU A 14 -7.18 -13.85 -0.73
N VAL A 15 -6.24 -13.39 0.09
CA VAL A 15 -6.48 -13.18 1.53
C VAL A 15 -7.56 -12.12 1.76
N LEU A 16 -7.51 -10.98 1.06
CA LEU A 16 -8.52 -9.94 1.17
C LEU A 16 -9.89 -10.43 0.72
N ARG A 17 -9.96 -11.17 -0.40
CA ARG A 17 -11.18 -11.77 -0.93
C ARG A 17 -11.82 -12.72 0.09
N GLN A 18 -11.04 -13.61 0.69
CA GLN A 18 -11.54 -14.58 1.67
C GLN A 18 -11.96 -13.93 2.99
N LYS A 19 -11.19 -12.97 3.51
CA LYS A 19 -11.43 -12.35 4.81
C LYS A 19 -12.52 -11.28 4.78
N LEU A 20 -12.57 -10.47 3.73
CA LEU A 20 -13.51 -9.34 3.64
C LEU A 20 -14.82 -9.72 2.94
N ARG A 21 -14.82 -10.81 2.16
CA ARG A 21 -15.97 -11.31 1.37
C ARG A 21 -16.64 -10.23 0.50
N ARG A 22 -15.91 -9.17 0.17
CA ARG A 22 -16.35 -8.04 -0.65
C ARG A 22 -15.14 -7.43 -1.36
N THR A 23 -15.38 -6.89 -2.54
CA THR A 23 -14.38 -6.13 -3.30
C THR A 23 -14.58 -4.63 -3.05
N PHE A 24 -13.48 -3.89 -3.01
CA PHE A 24 -13.48 -2.45 -2.76
C PHE A 24 -12.94 -1.75 -4.00
N LYS A 25 -13.79 -0.98 -4.69
CA LYS A 25 -13.36 -0.19 -5.86
C LYS A 25 -12.26 0.82 -5.51
N ASN A 26 -12.26 1.31 -4.26
CA ASN A 26 -11.30 2.28 -3.75
C ASN A 26 -10.00 1.65 -3.18
N VAL A 27 -9.79 0.35 -3.32
CA VAL A 27 -8.54 -0.34 -2.93
C VAL A 27 -7.78 -0.76 -4.18
N LYS A 28 -6.53 -0.32 -4.28
CA LYS A 28 -5.61 -0.70 -5.36
C LYS A 28 -4.39 -1.41 -4.76
N ILE A 29 -3.85 -2.40 -5.46
CA ILE A 29 -2.77 -3.26 -4.95
C ILE A 29 -1.59 -3.21 -5.91
N VAL A 30 -0.49 -2.64 -5.44
CA VAL A 30 0.80 -2.62 -6.13
C VAL A 30 1.73 -3.63 -5.45
N SER A 31 1.99 -4.75 -6.12
CA SER A 31 2.87 -5.81 -5.61
C SER A 31 3.38 -6.74 -6.72
N ASN A 32 4.23 -7.72 -6.39
CA ASN A 32 4.78 -8.64 -7.39
C ASN A 32 3.68 -9.64 -7.81
N ARG A 33 3.19 -9.51 -9.05
CA ARG A 33 2.15 -10.39 -9.60
C ARG A 33 2.74 -11.61 -10.27
N MET A 34 2.23 -12.78 -9.93
CA MET A 34 2.62 -14.05 -10.53
C MET A 34 2.04 -14.18 -11.95
N VAL A 35 2.83 -14.76 -12.84
CA VAL A 35 2.42 -15.14 -14.19
C VAL A 35 2.44 -16.66 -14.27
N PHE A 36 1.30 -17.24 -14.57
CA PHE A 36 1.13 -18.68 -14.70
C PHE A 36 1.12 -19.09 -16.17
N ASP A 37 1.64 -20.27 -16.47
CA ASP A 37 1.52 -20.89 -17.79
C ASP A 37 0.11 -21.48 -18.03
N ASP A 38 -0.13 -22.00 -19.24
CA ASP A 38 -1.43 -22.58 -19.63
C ASP A 38 -1.84 -23.80 -18.79
N VAL A 39 -0.90 -24.41 -18.06
CA VAL A 39 -1.12 -25.57 -17.19
C VAL A 39 -1.24 -25.15 -15.72
N GLY A 40 -1.26 -23.84 -15.44
CA GLY A 40 -1.42 -23.28 -14.10
C GLY A 40 -0.15 -23.33 -13.24
N ARG A 41 1.04 -23.48 -13.84
CA ARG A 41 2.31 -23.46 -13.10
C ARG A 41 2.89 -22.06 -13.08
N LEU A 42 3.46 -21.67 -11.94
CA LEU A 42 4.16 -20.39 -11.81
C LEU A 42 5.37 -20.37 -12.76
N ASN A 43 5.37 -19.42 -13.69
CA ASN A 43 6.42 -19.25 -14.69
C ASN A 43 7.32 -18.05 -14.35
N SER A 44 6.74 -16.89 -14.04
CA SER A 44 7.50 -15.66 -13.79
C SER A 44 6.69 -14.64 -12.98
N PHE A 45 7.25 -13.43 -12.82
CA PHE A 45 6.58 -12.28 -12.21
C PHE A 45 6.43 -11.15 -13.22
N LYS A 46 5.28 -10.47 -13.23
CA LYS A 46 5.01 -9.36 -14.13
C LYS A 46 5.75 -8.10 -13.66
N GLY A 47 6.42 -7.41 -14.60
CA GLY A 47 7.10 -6.14 -14.33
C GLY A 47 8.47 -6.28 -13.63
N LYS A 48 8.92 -5.21 -12.98
CA LYS A 48 10.17 -5.21 -12.19
C LYS A 48 9.89 -5.66 -10.76
N LEU A 49 10.86 -6.36 -10.17
CA LEU A 49 10.81 -6.81 -8.78
C LEU A 49 10.65 -5.61 -7.83
N ILE A 50 9.62 -5.66 -6.99
CA ILE A 50 9.44 -4.79 -5.83
C ILE A 50 10.02 -5.52 -4.61
N HIS A 51 11.01 -4.92 -3.97
CA HIS A 51 11.63 -5.35 -2.72
C HIS A 51 11.60 -4.22 -1.68
N VAL A 52 11.92 -4.55 -0.42
CA VAL A 52 11.79 -3.64 0.73
C VAL A 52 12.55 -2.30 0.58
N LEU A 53 13.56 -2.23 -0.29
CA LEU A 53 14.42 -1.04 -0.46
C LEU A 53 14.13 -0.22 -1.73
N ASN A 54 13.26 -0.69 -2.63
CA ASN A 54 12.90 0.02 -3.86
C ASN A 54 11.44 0.44 -3.93
N LYS A 55 10.73 0.49 -2.79
CA LYS A 55 9.38 1.03 -2.67
C LYS A 55 9.40 2.57 -2.78
N ASN A 56 9.47 3.09 -4.00
CA ASN A 56 9.47 4.53 -4.28
C ASN A 56 8.58 4.85 -5.50
N GLU A 57 8.51 6.13 -5.89
CA GLU A 57 7.79 6.62 -7.07
C GLU A 57 7.97 5.73 -8.30
N HIS A 58 9.21 5.36 -8.60
CA HIS A 58 9.50 4.52 -9.77
C HIS A 58 8.82 3.17 -9.66
N ALA A 59 8.69 2.58 -8.47
CA ALA A 59 7.96 1.33 -8.32
C ALA A 59 6.43 1.50 -8.41
N LEU A 60 5.88 2.70 -8.22
CA LEU A 60 4.48 3.02 -8.52
C LEU A 60 4.24 3.16 -10.02
N ASP A 61 5.09 3.90 -10.73
CA ASP A 61 5.01 4.04 -12.20
C ASP A 61 5.24 2.70 -12.90
N MET A 62 6.13 1.85 -12.36
CA MET A 62 6.41 0.52 -12.90
C MET A 62 5.29 -0.50 -12.60
N ALA A 63 4.37 -0.18 -11.68
CA ALA A 63 3.21 -1.00 -11.36
C ALA A 63 1.91 -0.51 -12.00
N ALA A 64 1.89 0.72 -12.51
CA ALA A 64 0.73 1.32 -13.16
C ALA A 64 0.14 0.49 -14.33
N PRO A 65 0.89 -0.29 -15.14
CA PRO A 65 0.27 -1.13 -16.18
C PRO A 65 -0.13 -2.54 -15.69
N LEU A 66 -0.21 -2.78 -14.36
CA LEU A 66 -0.48 -4.12 -13.81
C LEU A 66 -1.95 -4.43 -13.52
N HIS A 67 -2.88 -3.48 -13.71
CA HIS A 67 -4.29 -3.64 -13.33
C HIS A 67 -5.29 -3.81 -14.48
N ASP A 68 -4.88 -4.38 -15.61
CA ASP A 68 -5.84 -4.86 -16.60
C ASP A 68 -5.68 -6.35 -16.87
N GLN A 69 -6.24 -7.21 -16.00
CA GLN A 69 -6.57 -8.63 -16.33
C GLN A 69 -7.68 -9.19 -15.41
N LEU A 70 -8.66 -8.36 -15.02
CA LEU A 70 -9.95 -8.85 -14.52
C LEU A 70 -11.09 -8.37 -15.42
N GLY A 71 -10.98 -8.68 -16.71
CA GLY A 71 -12.13 -8.98 -17.59
C GLY A 71 -13.26 -7.94 -17.71
N VAL A 72 -13.00 -6.66 -17.49
CA VAL A 72 -13.95 -5.59 -17.81
C VAL A 72 -13.26 -4.66 -18.80
N GLY A 73 -13.69 -4.70 -20.05
CA GLY A 73 -13.00 -4.04 -21.13
C GLY A 73 -12.99 -2.50 -21.03
N ILE A 74 -11.97 -1.98 -21.71
CA ILE A 74 -11.88 -0.70 -22.45
C ILE A 74 -11.82 0.61 -21.63
N CYS A 75 -10.79 1.42 -21.95
CA CYS A 75 -10.81 2.89 -22.11
C CYS A 75 -10.50 3.88 -20.97
N GLU A 76 -10.16 3.50 -19.73
CA GLU A 76 -10.05 4.50 -18.62
C GLU A 76 -8.75 4.45 -17.79
N GLU A 77 -7.64 3.98 -18.36
CA GLU A 77 -6.41 3.66 -17.61
C GLU A 77 -5.63 4.89 -17.08
N ASP A 78 -5.80 6.08 -17.67
CA ASP A 78 -5.06 7.29 -17.27
C ASP A 78 -5.74 8.13 -16.18
N GLU A 79 -7.06 8.00 -15.98
CA GLU A 79 -7.80 8.89 -15.09
C GLU A 79 -7.70 8.47 -13.61
N GLU A 80 -7.68 7.17 -13.30
CA GLU A 80 -7.77 6.69 -11.91
C GLU A 80 -6.50 6.93 -11.08
N TYR A 81 -5.32 6.86 -11.71
CA TYR A 81 -4.05 7.23 -11.08
C TYR A 81 -3.92 8.75 -10.88
N ALA A 82 -4.52 9.55 -11.76
CA ALA A 82 -4.58 11.00 -11.60
C ALA A 82 -5.32 11.38 -10.31
N TYR A 83 -6.37 10.66 -9.92
CA TYR A 83 -7.06 10.92 -8.64
C TYR A 83 -6.21 10.62 -7.41
N VAL A 84 -5.25 9.67 -7.47
CA VAL A 84 -4.31 9.46 -6.35
C VAL A 84 -3.29 10.60 -6.30
N LYS A 85 -2.81 11.07 -7.45
CA LYS A 85 -1.89 12.22 -7.54
C LYS A 85 -2.53 13.56 -7.12
N GLN A 86 -3.85 13.68 -7.19
CA GLN A 86 -4.59 14.88 -6.75
C GLN A 86 -4.82 14.94 -5.23
N ARG A 87 -4.61 13.85 -4.48
CA ARG A 87 -4.80 13.85 -3.03
C ARG A 87 -3.58 14.45 -2.33
N THR A 88 -3.77 15.60 -1.69
CA THR A 88 -2.70 16.31 -0.98
C THR A 88 -2.45 15.82 0.45
N ASN A 89 -3.35 15.00 1.00
CA ASN A 89 -3.23 14.47 2.37
C ASN A 89 -2.97 12.97 2.34
N VAL A 90 -1.86 12.54 2.95
CA VAL A 90 -1.41 11.15 2.96
C VAL A 90 -1.34 10.62 4.38
N LEU A 91 -2.01 9.49 4.64
CA LEU A 91 -1.78 8.65 5.81
C LEU A 91 -0.96 7.43 5.38
N LEU A 92 0.29 7.38 5.81
CA LEU A 92 1.24 6.32 5.49
C LEU A 92 1.33 5.34 6.66
N LEU A 93 1.12 4.06 6.36
CA LEU A 93 1.25 2.96 7.31
C LEU A 93 2.35 2.02 6.81
N GLY A 94 3.34 1.73 7.65
CA GLY A 94 4.45 0.83 7.30
C GLY A 94 5.06 0.19 8.53
N ASP A 95 5.76 -0.92 8.33
CA ASP A 95 6.48 -1.64 9.38
C ASP A 95 8.00 -1.50 9.23
N HIS A 96 8.47 -1.09 8.04
CA HIS A 96 9.88 -0.91 7.75
C HIS A 96 10.23 0.55 7.46
N LEU A 97 11.46 0.99 7.79
CA LEU A 97 11.95 2.33 7.44
C LEU A 97 11.91 2.62 5.92
N GLY A 98 12.05 1.57 5.11
CA GLY A 98 11.94 1.65 3.65
C GLY A 98 10.55 2.04 3.17
N ASP A 99 9.51 1.86 3.99
CA ASP A 99 8.13 2.17 3.62
C ASP A 99 7.84 3.68 3.61
N LEU A 100 8.64 4.49 4.32
CA LEU A 100 8.50 5.95 4.27
C LEU A 100 8.63 6.51 2.85
N ARG A 101 9.38 5.79 2.01
CA ARG A 101 9.61 6.11 0.60
C ARG A 101 8.42 5.79 -0.30
N MET A 102 7.38 5.09 0.20
CA MET A 102 6.15 4.87 -0.55
C MET A 102 5.41 6.16 -0.88
N SER A 103 5.69 7.24 -0.14
CA SER A 103 5.18 8.58 -0.42
C SER A 103 6.04 9.38 -1.39
N ASP A 104 7.28 8.93 -1.68
CA ASP A 104 8.15 9.59 -2.66
C ASP A 104 7.43 9.57 -4.02
N GLY A 105 7.21 10.74 -4.63
CA GLY A 105 6.52 10.89 -5.91
C GLY A 105 5.04 11.29 -5.84
N LEU A 106 4.45 11.32 -4.65
CA LEU A 106 3.13 11.92 -4.45
C LEU A 106 3.28 13.42 -4.19
N SER A 107 2.51 14.24 -4.90
CA SER A 107 2.37 15.67 -4.60
C SER A 107 1.46 15.84 -3.36
N TYR A 108 2.02 15.67 -2.17
CA TYR A 108 1.29 15.84 -0.91
C TYR A 108 1.71 17.11 -0.16
N GLU A 109 0.75 17.76 0.47
CA GLU A 109 0.94 18.89 1.38
C GLU A 109 1.12 18.41 2.82
N THR A 110 0.32 17.42 3.23
CA THR A 110 0.35 16.87 4.59
C THR A 110 0.56 15.37 4.55
N ARG A 111 1.50 14.89 5.37
CA ARG A 111 1.74 13.45 5.57
C ARG A 111 1.74 13.12 7.06
N ILE A 112 0.95 12.14 7.45
CA ILE A 112 1.02 11.49 8.76
C ILE A 112 1.54 10.07 8.53
N SER A 113 2.60 9.71 9.23
CA SER A 113 3.28 8.42 9.11
C SER A 113 3.18 7.62 10.40
N ILE A 114 2.72 6.38 10.29
CA ILE A 114 2.56 5.43 11.39
C ILE A 114 3.45 4.22 11.12
N GLY A 115 4.41 3.99 12.01
CA GLY A 115 5.34 2.87 11.99
C GLY A 115 4.92 1.76 12.95
N PHE A 116 4.87 0.52 12.48
CA PHE A 116 4.69 -0.68 13.32
C PHE A 116 6.04 -1.35 13.56
N LEU A 117 6.60 -1.16 14.76
CA LEU A 117 7.88 -1.74 15.15
C LEU A 117 7.65 -3.06 15.91
N ASN A 118 7.68 -4.14 15.16
CA ASN A 118 7.39 -5.48 15.66
C ASN A 118 8.65 -6.22 16.15
N ASP A 119 9.78 -5.99 15.48
CA ASP A 119 11.05 -6.69 15.73
C ASP A 119 12.18 -5.73 16.14
N ASN A 120 13.19 -6.25 16.86
CA ASN A 120 14.41 -5.51 17.22
C ASN A 120 14.15 -4.13 17.84
N ILE A 121 13.15 -4.05 18.74
CA ILE A 121 12.65 -2.78 19.29
C ILE A 121 13.78 -1.94 19.89
N GLU A 122 14.59 -2.52 20.79
CA GLU A 122 15.66 -1.79 21.49
C GLU A 122 16.65 -1.12 20.55
N LYS A 123 16.98 -1.77 19.41
CA LYS A 123 17.96 -1.27 18.44
C LYS A 123 17.36 -0.28 17.46
N SER A 124 16.07 -0.44 17.14
CA SER A 124 15.43 0.29 16.03
C SER A 124 14.54 1.43 16.50
N LEU A 125 14.15 1.46 17.78
CA LEU A 125 13.20 2.43 18.34
C LEU A 125 13.62 3.88 18.07
N GLU A 126 14.90 4.20 18.28
CA GLU A 126 15.41 5.56 18.08
C GLU A 126 15.32 5.99 16.61
N SER A 127 15.61 5.08 15.68
CA SER A 127 15.49 5.34 14.24
C SER A 127 14.02 5.52 13.84
N TYR A 128 13.12 4.67 14.34
CA TYR A 128 11.69 4.75 14.02
C TYR A 128 11.05 6.01 14.60
N ARG A 129 11.40 6.38 15.84
CA ARG A 129 10.90 7.59 16.49
C ARG A 129 11.33 8.88 15.78
N LYS A 130 12.47 8.87 15.11
CA LYS A 130 12.95 9.99 14.28
C LYS A 130 12.28 10.04 12.91
N ALA A 131 11.84 8.90 12.40
CA ALA A 131 11.42 8.75 11.01
C ALA A 131 9.89 8.75 10.83
N PHE A 132 9.15 8.20 11.78
CA PHE A 132 7.68 8.14 11.80
C PHE A 132 7.10 9.13 12.82
N ASP A 133 5.90 9.66 12.54
CA ASP A 133 5.17 10.55 13.44
C ASP A 133 4.58 9.80 14.63
N LEU A 134 4.09 8.58 14.39
CA LEU A 134 3.63 7.65 15.43
C LEU A 134 4.32 6.31 15.28
N VAL A 135 4.68 5.69 16.40
CA VAL A 135 5.29 4.35 16.42
C VAL A 135 4.51 3.46 17.37
N TYR A 136 3.98 2.36 16.85
CA TYR A 136 3.38 1.28 17.61
C TYR A 136 4.40 0.18 17.85
N LEU A 137 4.47 -0.35 19.08
CA LEU A 137 5.42 -1.38 19.50
C LEU A 137 4.72 -2.71 19.72
N ASN A 138 5.45 -3.81 19.56
CA ASN A 138 5.02 -5.17 19.90
C ASN A 138 3.75 -5.63 19.15
N ASP A 139 3.70 -5.45 17.82
CA ASP A 139 2.57 -5.90 16.99
C ASP A 139 1.21 -5.37 17.48
N ALA A 140 1.17 -4.08 17.81
CA ALA A 140 -0.04 -3.44 18.29
C ALA A 140 -1.14 -3.44 17.20
N PRO A 141 -2.42 -3.51 17.59
CA PRO A 141 -3.52 -3.47 16.64
C PRO A 141 -3.61 -2.11 15.95
N MET A 142 -4.24 -2.08 14.76
CA MET A 142 -4.45 -0.86 13.98
C MET A 142 -5.52 0.10 14.56
N TRP A 143 -5.93 -0.07 15.82
CA TRP A 143 -6.99 0.72 16.45
C TRP A 143 -6.69 2.21 16.53
N GLY A 144 -5.44 2.58 16.81
CA GLY A 144 -5.10 4.01 16.84
C GLY A 144 -5.09 4.65 15.44
N ALA A 145 -4.74 3.90 14.39
CA ALA A 145 -4.90 4.37 13.01
C ALA A 145 -6.39 4.52 12.65
N LEU A 146 -7.24 3.58 13.09
CA LEU A 146 -8.69 3.67 12.90
C LEU A 146 -9.30 4.87 13.63
N GLU A 147 -8.85 5.16 14.85
CA GLU A 147 -9.29 6.32 15.63
C GLU A 147 -8.88 7.64 14.96
N LEU A 148 -7.66 7.72 14.42
CA LEU A 148 -7.23 8.87 13.65
C LEU A 148 -8.13 9.09 12.43
N VAL A 149 -8.38 8.03 11.66
CA VAL A 149 -9.26 8.07 10.48
C VAL A 149 -10.68 8.46 10.87
N SER A 150 -11.25 7.91 11.95
CA SER A 150 -12.62 8.24 12.36
C SER A 150 -12.77 9.70 12.77
N ARG A 151 -11.74 10.30 13.37
CA ARG A 151 -11.72 11.73 13.68
C ARG A 151 -11.55 12.60 12.43
N LEU A 152 -10.72 12.19 11.48
CA LEU A 152 -10.53 12.91 10.21
C LEU A 152 -11.81 12.92 9.35
N PHE A 153 -12.58 11.84 9.37
CA PHE A 153 -13.85 11.69 8.65
C PHE A 153 -15.06 11.85 9.58
N SER A 154 -14.93 12.62 10.65
CA SER A 154 -16.02 12.86 11.61
C SER A 154 -17.29 13.18 10.84
N THR A 155 -18.31 12.35 11.07
CA THR A 155 -19.61 12.41 10.42
C THR A 155 -20.28 13.71 10.86
N GLU A 156 -20.11 14.78 10.08
CA GLU A 156 -21.24 15.69 9.91
C GLU A 156 -22.28 14.88 9.15
N ALA A 157 -23.28 14.40 9.90
CA ALA A 157 -24.55 14.03 9.32
C ALA A 157 -25.04 15.22 8.48
N SER A 158 -25.21 15.01 7.19
CA SER A 158 -26.00 15.83 6.29
C SER A 158 -26.61 14.93 5.24
#